data_AF-A0A971IXL2-F1
#
_entry.id   AF-A0A971IXL2-F1
#
_cell.length_a   1.000
_cell.length_b   1.000
_cell.length_c   1.000
_cell.angle_alpha   90.00
_cell.angle_beta   90.00
_cell.angle_gamma   90.00
#
_symmetry.space_group_name_H-M   'P 1'
#
loop_
_entity.id
_entity.type
_entity.pdbx_description
1 polymer ?
#
loop_
_entity_poly.entity_id
_entity_poly.type
_entity_poly.pdbx_seq_one_letter_code
_entity_poly.pdbx_strand_id
1 'polypeptide(L)'
;MPRVSSVAELGFDQYVCPGVRGWNRLMNDMDVSFANIRGMVALGREYHAIGVLNTDWGDHGHINLFANSMPGMIYGASLSWNPDGDSDAKEQWRRISVVEYGDSSGSLVGLLADLARQQIVSWGVISAWAHSKSVGSRFPEADRECLTQCDPDELVSAGSRAQEIGAEVARLRSCIRKDRFDDMDEFEVSARGIHLCQALALIIKKRDLGQHVPRLLIEPWPLAEQMELWMTDYAAVWRRRNKESELYRIRDVITTICAYLRS
;
A
#
# COMPACT_ATOMS: atom_id res chain seq x y z
N MET A 1 6.97 -1.53 -23.58
CA MET A 1 5.86 -2.50 -23.73
C MET A 1 6.24 -3.80 -23.06
N PRO A 2 5.28 -4.55 -22.46
CA PRO A 2 5.54 -5.88 -21.92
C PRO A 2 6.16 -6.79 -22.98
N ARG A 3 7.20 -7.57 -22.63
CA ARG A 3 7.92 -8.44 -23.59
C ARG A 3 7.18 -9.76 -23.91
N VAL A 4 5.86 -9.79 -23.68
CA VAL A 4 5.03 -11.01 -23.82
C VAL A 4 5.05 -11.50 -25.26
N SER A 5 4.86 -10.60 -26.23
CA SER A 5 4.92 -10.93 -27.66
C SER A 5 6.30 -11.46 -28.07
N SER A 6 7.38 -10.80 -27.64
CA SER A 6 8.75 -11.21 -27.97
C SER A 6 9.10 -12.61 -27.48
N VAL A 7 8.61 -13.01 -26.30
CA VAL A 7 8.82 -14.38 -25.78
C VAL A 7 8.00 -15.40 -26.58
N ALA A 8 6.77 -15.07 -26.94
CA ALA A 8 5.91 -15.93 -27.76
C ALA A 8 6.44 -16.11 -29.18
N GLU A 9 6.94 -15.05 -29.81
CA GLU A 9 7.55 -15.06 -31.15
C GLU A 9 8.79 -15.95 -31.21
N LEU A 10 9.51 -16.10 -30.09
CA LEU A 10 10.64 -17.01 -29.95
C LEU A 10 10.22 -18.48 -29.73
N GLY A 11 8.91 -18.75 -29.57
CA GLY A 11 8.37 -20.10 -29.39
C GLY A 11 8.56 -20.68 -27.99
N PHE A 12 8.83 -19.85 -26.98
CA PHE A 12 8.97 -20.31 -25.60
C PHE A 12 7.63 -20.31 -24.85
N ASP A 13 7.42 -21.34 -24.04
CA ASP A 13 6.36 -21.34 -23.03
C ASP A 13 6.61 -20.23 -22.00
N GLN A 14 5.54 -19.51 -21.63
CA GLN A 14 5.63 -18.40 -20.69
C GLN A 14 4.43 -18.31 -19.76
N TYR A 15 4.68 -17.79 -18.56
CA TYR A 15 3.64 -17.26 -17.67
C TYR A 15 3.61 -15.75 -17.79
N VAL A 16 2.43 -15.16 -17.73
CA VAL A 16 2.31 -13.72 -17.44
C VAL A 16 2.33 -13.51 -15.93
N CYS A 17 3.06 -12.49 -15.48
CA CYS A 17 3.28 -12.23 -14.06
C CYS A 17 2.76 -10.83 -13.65
N PRO A 18 1.44 -10.60 -13.61
CA PRO A 18 0.91 -9.35 -13.06
C PRO A 18 1.26 -9.21 -11.58
N GLY A 19 1.20 -7.97 -11.07
CA GLY A 19 1.50 -7.67 -9.67
C GLY A 19 0.36 -6.96 -8.96
N VAL A 20 0.14 -7.31 -7.68
CA VAL A 20 -0.91 -6.70 -6.86
C VAL A 20 -0.55 -5.30 -6.32
N ARG A 21 0.63 -4.77 -6.66
CA ARG A 21 1.09 -3.39 -6.39
C ARG A 21 1.18 -3.00 -4.90
N GLY A 22 1.67 -3.91 -4.05
CA GLY A 22 1.86 -3.66 -2.60
C GLY A 22 3.30 -3.32 -2.15
N TRP A 23 4.32 -3.62 -2.96
CA TRP A 23 5.68 -3.86 -2.47
C TRP A 23 6.39 -2.74 -1.71
N ASN A 24 5.93 -1.50 -1.78
CA ASN A 24 6.50 -0.39 -1.02
C ASN A 24 5.41 0.51 -0.43
N ARG A 25 4.24 -0.06 -0.15
CA ARG A 25 3.02 0.64 0.26
C ARG A 25 2.37 -0.05 1.44
N LEU A 26 1.74 0.75 2.29
CA LEU A 26 0.94 0.24 3.41
C LEU A 26 -0.41 -0.29 2.95
N MET A 27 -0.98 0.27 1.88
CA MET A 27 -2.16 -0.26 1.19
C MET A 27 -1.85 -0.43 -0.30
N ASN A 28 -2.21 -1.57 -0.87
CA ASN A 28 -1.91 -1.87 -2.28
C ASN A 28 -2.65 -0.91 -3.21
N ASP A 29 -1.98 -0.49 -4.28
CA ASP A 29 -2.56 0.41 -5.29
C ASP A 29 -3.57 -0.35 -6.17
N MET A 30 -4.85 -0.32 -5.76
CA MET A 30 -5.91 -1.12 -6.38
C MET A 30 -6.21 -0.68 -7.81
N ASP A 31 -6.14 0.62 -8.11
CA ASP A 31 -6.37 1.15 -9.46
C ASP A 31 -5.33 0.59 -10.43
N VAL A 32 -4.05 0.67 -10.06
CA VAL A 32 -2.97 0.16 -10.91
C VAL A 32 -2.94 -1.37 -10.91
N SER A 33 -3.19 -2.01 -9.77
CA SER A 33 -3.22 -3.47 -9.63
C SER A 33 -4.26 -4.11 -10.55
N PHE A 34 -5.52 -3.64 -10.49
CA PHE A 34 -6.61 -4.22 -11.29
C PHE A 34 -6.37 -3.97 -12.78
N ALA A 35 -5.94 -2.76 -13.16
CA ALA A 35 -5.60 -2.46 -14.55
C ALA A 35 -4.43 -3.34 -15.06
N ASN A 36 -3.40 -3.55 -14.23
CA ASN A 36 -2.24 -4.36 -14.56
C ASN A 36 -2.60 -5.85 -14.73
N ILE A 37 -3.35 -6.42 -13.77
CA ILE A 37 -3.81 -7.80 -13.83
C ILE A 37 -4.62 -8.04 -15.10
N ARG A 38 -5.62 -7.19 -15.37
CA ARG A 38 -6.44 -7.30 -16.58
C ARG A 38 -5.60 -7.25 -17.85
N GLY A 39 -4.70 -6.26 -17.96
CA GLY A 39 -3.85 -6.11 -19.12
C GLY A 39 -2.93 -7.31 -19.36
N MET A 40 -2.29 -7.82 -18.30
CA MET A 40 -1.39 -8.96 -18.41
C MET A 40 -2.12 -10.27 -18.72
N VAL A 41 -3.31 -10.50 -18.14
CA VAL A 41 -4.13 -11.67 -18.47
C VAL A 41 -4.61 -11.62 -19.92
N ALA A 42 -5.04 -10.45 -20.41
CA ALA A 42 -5.44 -10.27 -21.80
C ALA A 42 -4.27 -10.57 -22.76
N LEU A 43 -3.08 -10.02 -22.48
CA LEU A 43 -1.85 -10.33 -23.23
C LEU A 43 -1.49 -11.81 -23.15
N GLY A 44 -1.63 -12.43 -21.97
CA GLY A 44 -1.37 -13.86 -21.79
C GLY A 44 -2.26 -14.72 -22.68
N ARG A 45 -3.54 -14.35 -22.82
CA ARG A 45 -4.45 -15.04 -23.74
C ARG A 45 -4.10 -14.80 -25.21
N GLU A 46 -3.80 -13.55 -25.58
CA GLU A 46 -3.43 -13.16 -26.95
C GLU A 46 -2.19 -13.91 -27.45
N TYR A 47 -1.18 -14.06 -26.58
CA TYR A 47 0.11 -14.66 -26.90
C TYR A 47 0.29 -16.08 -26.36
N HIS A 48 -0.82 -16.77 -26.04
CA HIS A 48 -0.84 -18.17 -25.64
C HIS A 48 0.08 -18.52 -24.45
N ALA A 49 0.18 -17.63 -23.47
CA ALA A 49 0.83 -17.93 -22.19
C ALA A 49 0.16 -19.13 -21.53
N ILE A 50 0.96 -20.02 -20.94
CA ILE A 50 0.49 -21.28 -20.34
C ILE A 50 -0.11 -21.08 -18.94
N GLY A 51 -0.05 -19.86 -18.40
CA GLY A 51 -0.70 -19.51 -17.16
C GLY A 51 -0.38 -18.10 -16.66
N VAL A 52 -0.87 -17.82 -15.45
CA VAL A 52 -0.69 -16.55 -14.75
C VAL A 52 -0.06 -16.80 -13.39
N LEU A 53 1.06 -16.13 -13.10
CA LEU A 53 1.65 -16.07 -11.76
C LEU A 53 1.32 -14.72 -11.15
N ASN A 54 0.22 -14.63 -10.40
CA ASN A 54 -0.17 -13.36 -9.77
C ASN A 54 0.79 -13.05 -8.62
N THR A 55 1.55 -11.97 -8.73
CA THR A 55 2.68 -11.69 -7.84
C THR A 55 2.33 -10.69 -6.75
N ASP A 56 2.74 -11.02 -5.52
CA ASP A 56 2.79 -10.10 -4.40
C ASP A 56 4.24 -9.99 -3.92
N TRP A 57 4.78 -8.78 -4.01
CA TRP A 57 6.17 -8.47 -3.72
C TRP A 57 6.22 -7.61 -2.45
N GLY A 58 7.38 -7.54 -1.78
CA GLY A 58 7.58 -6.61 -0.67
C GLY A 58 9.00 -6.15 -0.51
N ASP A 59 9.25 -5.01 -1.12
CA ASP A 59 10.46 -4.23 -1.02
C ASP A 59 10.41 -3.39 0.27
N HIS A 60 11.50 -2.68 0.60
CA HIS A 60 11.55 -1.76 1.74
C HIS A 60 11.12 -2.39 3.09
N GLY A 61 11.52 -3.65 3.31
CA GLY A 61 11.20 -4.41 4.52
C GLY A 61 9.85 -5.14 4.49
N HIS A 62 9.19 -5.22 3.32
CA HIS A 62 7.87 -5.84 3.15
C HIS A 62 6.83 -5.21 4.08
N ILE A 63 6.65 -3.89 4.00
CA ILE A 63 5.72 -3.17 4.88
C ILE A 63 4.25 -3.58 4.68
N ASN A 64 3.92 -4.13 3.51
CA ASN A 64 2.55 -4.47 3.13
C ASN A 64 2.06 -5.68 3.94
N LEU A 65 0.87 -5.53 4.52
CA LEU A 65 0.20 -6.61 5.25
C LEU A 65 -0.59 -7.49 4.27
N PHE A 66 -0.75 -8.77 4.62
CA PHE A 66 -1.29 -9.79 3.72
C PHE A 66 -2.72 -9.48 3.25
N ALA A 67 -3.56 -8.97 4.16
CA ALA A 67 -4.94 -8.58 3.85
C ALA A 67 -5.00 -7.52 2.73
N ASN A 68 -4.02 -6.63 2.65
CA ASN A 68 -3.99 -5.53 1.68
C ASN A 68 -3.80 -6.05 0.24
N SER A 69 -3.21 -7.24 0.11
CA SER A 69 -2.99 -7.93 -1.17
C SER A 69 -4.20 -8.76 -1.60
N MET A 70 -5.07 -9.17 -0.67
CA MET A 70 -6.17 -10.09 -0.94
C MET A 70 -7.10 -9.65 -2.09
N PRO A 71 -7.54 -8.37 -2.19
CA PRO A 71 -8.41 -7.97 -3.30
C PRO A 71 -7.76 -8.15 -4.68
N GLY A 72 -6.47 -7.82 -4.82
CA GLY A 72 -5.72 -8.04 -6.06
C GLY A 72 -5.47 -9.52 -6.35
N MET A 73 -5.22 -10.33 -5.31
CA MET A 73 -5.07 -11.77 -5.46
C MET A 73 -6.35 -12.44 -5.97
N ILE A 74 -7.49 -12.08 -5.40
CA ILE A 74 -8.82 -12.57 -5.81
C ILE A 74 -9.13 -12.17 -7.25
N TYR A 75 -8.86 -10.91 -7.61
CA TYR A 75 -9.11 -10.44 -8.97
C TYR A 75 -8.23 -11.16 -10.00
N GLY A 76 -6.95 -11.38 -9.68
CA GLY A 76 -6.06 -12.17 -10.54
C GLY A 76 -6.51 -13.62 -10.69
N ALA A 77 -6.99 -14.26 -9.61
CA ALA A 77 -7.57 -15.60 -9.69
C ALA A 77 -8.83 -15.63 -10.57
N SER A 78 -9.74 -14.67 -10.40
CA SER A 78 -10.97 -14.53 -11.18
C SER A 78 -10.67 -14.43 -12.69
N LEU A 79 -9.76 -13.54 -13.07
CA LEU A 79 -9.40 -13.34 -14.48
C LEU A 79 -8.56 -14.49 -15.05
N SER A 80 -7.76 -15.17 -14.24
CA SER A 80 -7.05 -16.38 -14.69
C SER A 80 -8.03 -17.51 -15.04
N TRP A 81 -9.18 -17.57 -14.36
CA TRP A 81 -10.25 -18.52 -14.67
C TRP A 81 -11.13 -18.08 -15.84
N ASN A 82 -11.51 -16.80 -15.86
CA ASN A 82 -12.32 -16.21 -16.92
C ASN A 82 -11.69 -14.90 -17.43
N PRO A 83 -10.83 -14.97 -18.46
CA PRO A 83 -10.16 -13.79 -19.03
C PRO A 83 -11.12 -12.75 -19.63
N ASP A 84 -12.33 -13.18 -20.02
CA ASP A 84 -13.42 -12.32 -20.53
C ASP A 84 -14.34 -11.80 -19.40
N GLY A 85 -13.91 -11.95 -18.14
CA GLY A 85 -14.63 -11.47 -16.97
C GLY A 85 -14.89 -9.96 -17.01
N ASP A 86 -15.88 -9.55 -16.24
CA ASP A 86 -16.31 -8.15 -16.15
C ASP A 86 -15.13 -7.20 -15.83
N SER A 87 -15.05 -6.14 -16.64
CA SER A 87 -13.94 -5.21 -16.69
C SER A 87 -14.14 -3.96 -15.84
N ASP A 88 -15.33 -3.77 -15.25
CA ASP A 88 -15.60 -2.67 -14.33
C ASP A 88 -14.98 -2.94 -12.96
N ALA A 89 -13.87 -2.25 -12.67
CA ALA A 89 -13.16 -2.37 -11.40
C ALA A 89 -14.06 -2.09 -10.18
N LYS A 90 -14.98 -1.13 -10.26
CA LYS A 90 -15.84 -0.78 -9.12
C LYS A 90 -16.84 -1.88 -8.79
N GLU A 91 -17.39 -2.51 -9.82
CA GLU A 91 -18.27 -3.67 -9.64
C GLU A 91 -17.48 -4.87 -9.09
N GLN A 92 -16.23 -5.07 -9.51
CA GLN A 92 -15.37 -6.09 -8.90
C GLN A 92 -15.08 -5.80 -7.42
N TRP A 93 -14.77 -4.57 -7.06
CA TRP A 93 -14.58 -4.17 -5.65
C TRP A 93 -15.83 -4.45 -4.82
N ARG A 94 -17.01 -4.12 -5.35
CA ARG A 94 -18.29 -4.39 -4.68
C ARG A 94 -18.50 -5.89 -4.47
N ARG A 95 -18.25 -6.71 -5.49
CA ARG A 95 -18.38 -8.18 -5.41
C ARG A 95 -17.40 -8.78 -4.41
N ILE A 96 -16.14 -8.36 -4.42
CA ILE A 96 -15.13 -8.85 -3.47
C ILE A 96 -15.53 -8.47 -2.05
N SER A 97 -16.00 -7.24 -1.81
CA SER A 97 -16.50 -6.80 -0.50
C SER A 97 -17.58 -7.75 0.04
N VAL A 98 -18.57 -8.10 -0.79
CA VAL A 98 -19.66 -9.02 -0.41
C VAL A 98 -19.17 -10.46 -0.22
N VAL A 99 -18.42 -11.00 -1.18
CA VAL A 99 -18.09 -12.44 -1.23
C VAL A 99 -16.97 -12.81 -0.26
N GLU A 100 -15.91 -11.99 -0.21
CA GLU A 100 -14.72 -12.27 0.62
C GLU A 100 -14.86 -11.75 2.05
N TYR A 101 -15.56 -10.64 2.25
CA TYR A 101 -15.64 -10.03 3.59
C TYR A 101 -17.04 -10.11 4.20
N GLY A 102 -18.05 -10.51 3.44
CA GLY A 102 -19.46 -10.52 3.90
C GLY A 102 -20.03 -9.12 4.09
N ASP A 103 -19.35 -8.08 3.59
CA ASP A 103 -19.84 -6.71 3.66
C ASP A 103 -21.09 -6.55 2.79
N SER A 104 -22.26 -6.52 3.43
CA SER A 104 -23.56 -6.37 2.75
C SER A 104 -23.72 -5.04 2.03
N SER A 105 -22.97 -4.00 2.42
CA SER A 105 -22.96 -2.70 1.73
C SER A 105 -22.14 -2.73 0.43
N GLY A 106 -21.21 -3.68 0.31
CA GLY A 106 -20.30 -3.79 -0.82
C GLY A 106 -19.29 -2.65 -0.93
N SER A 107 -18.98 -1.95 0.17
CA SER A 107 -18.17 -0.72 0.18
C SER A 107 -16.72 -0.91 0.61
N LEU A 108 -16.40 -1.98 1.36
CA LEU A 108 -15.08 -2.16 1.98
C LEU A 108 -13.93 -2.02 0.99
N VAL A 109 -13.90 -2.79 -0.09
CA VAL A 109 -12.79 -2.74 -1.06
C VAL A 109 -12.74 -1.38 -1.77
N GLY A 110 -13.87 -0.72 -1.96
CA GLY A 110 -13.91 0.65 -2.45
C GLY A 110 -13.24 1.65 -1.50
N LEU A 111 -13.45 1.49 -0.19
CA LEU A 111 -12.75 2.27 0.84
C LEU A 111 -11.25 1.97 0.86
N LEU A 112 -10.84 0.72 0.69
CA LEU A 112 -9.42 0.35 0.62
C LEU A 112 -8.74 0.93 -0.64
N ALA A 113 -9.46 0.98 -1.77
CA ALA A 113 -8.99 1.66 -2.98
C ALA A 113 -8.84 3.17 -2.74
N ASP A 114 -9.80 3.81 -2.07
CA ASP A 114 -9.69 5.22 -1.65
C ASP A 114 -8.50 5.44 -0.70
N LEU A 115 -8.28 4.52 0.24
CA LEU A 115 -7.16 4.58 1.18
C LEU A 115 -5.81 4.50 0.46
N ALA A 116 -5.71 3.64 -0.55
CA ALA A 116 -4.49 3.50 -1.36
C ALA A 116 -4.07 4.82 -2.03
N ARG A 117 -5.06 5.63 -2.46
CA ARG A 117 -4.85 6.95 -3.09
C ARG A 117 -4.34 8.01 -2.11
N GLN A 118 -4.53 7.82 -0.81
CA GLN A 118 -4.05 8.75 0.21
C GLN A 118 -2.53 8.63 0.47
N GLN A 119 -1.85 7.69 -0.20
CA GLN A 119 -0.40 7.52 -0.13
C GLN A 119 0.29 8.39 -1.18
N ILE A 120 0.12 9.72 -1.09
CA ILE A 120 0.82 10.70 -1.95
C ILE A 120 2.33 10.49 -1.81
N VAL A 121 2.80 10.39 -0.57
CA VAL A 121 4.13 9.87 -0.24
C VAL A 121 3.99 8.44 0.26
N SER A 122 4.63 7.51 -0.45
CA SER A 122 4.62 6.08 -0.12
C SER A 122 5.64 5.72 0.96
N TRP A 123 5.49 4.53 1.57
CA TRP A 123 6.48 3.99 2.49
C TRP A 123 7.86 3.85 1.85
N GLY A 124 7.95 3.48 0.56
CA GLY A 124 9.23 3.40 -0.14
C GLY A 124 10.05 4.70 -0.06
N VAL A 125 9.40 5.85 -0.25
CA VAL A 125 10.02 7.17 -0.15
C VAL A 125 10.46 7.49 1.28
N ILE A 126 9.59 7.20 2.27
CA ILE A 126 9.91 7.39 3.70
C ILE A 126 11.08 6.50 4.13
N SER A 127 11.09 5.23 3.71
CA SER A 127 12.14 4.26 3.99
C SER A 127 13.47 4.68 3.37
N ALA A 128 13.46 5.14 2.11
CA ALA A 128 14.64 5.65 1.43
C ALA A 128 15.20 6.92 2.11
N TRP A 129 14.32 7.84 2.52
CA TRP A 129 14.70 9.01 3.29
C TRP A 129 15.31 8.63 4.65
N ALA A 130 14.65 7.76 5.42
CA ALA A 130 15.14 7.33 6.73
C ALA A 130 16.49 6.60 6.61
N HIS A 131 16.65 5.75 5.58
CA HIS A 131 17.93 5.12 5.28
C HIS A 131 19.02 6.17 5.01
N SER A 132 18.73 7.20 4.20
CA SER A 132 19.71 8.26 3.93
C SER A 132 20.17 9.00 5.20
N LYS A 133 19.26 9.18 6.17
CA LYS A 133 19.57 9.78 7.48
C LYS A 133 20.41 8.85 8.36
N SER A 134 20.09 7.56 8.39
CA SER A 134 20.76 6.62 9.30
C SER A 134 22.20 6.31 8.89
N VAL A 135 22.49 6.21 7.58
CA VAL A 135 23.84 5.89 7.08
C VAL A 135 24.59 7.10 6.52
N GLY A 136 23.98 8.30 6.54
CA GLY A 136 24.58 9.52 5.98
C GLY A 136 24.78 9.47 4.46
N SER A 137 23.98 8.66 3.75
CA SER A 137 24.04 8.55 2.29
C SER A 137 23.19 9.62 1.60
N ARG A 138 23.35 9.75 0.29
CA ARG A 138 22.50 10.64 -0.51
C ARG A 138 21.08 10.08 -0.58
N PHE A 139 20.10 10.91 -0.25
CA PHE A 139 18.69 10.61 -0.51
C PHE A 139 18.44 10.48 -2.02
N PRO A 140 17.87 9.37 -2.53
CA PRO A 140 17.72 9.15 -3.97
C PRO A 140 16.95 10.28 -4.66
N GLU A 141 17.44 10.68 -5.84
CA GLU A 141 16.92 11.88 -6.51
C GLU A 141 15.44 11.75 -6.89
N ALA A 142 15.01 10.60 -7.37
CA ALA A 142 13.61 10.36 -7.73
C ALA A 142 12.66 10.45 -6.50
N ASP A 143 13.08 9.92 -5.36
CA ASP A 143 12.31 9.98 -4.11
C ASP A 143 12.27 11.41 -3.55
N ARG A 144 13.38 12.14 -3.68
CA ARG A 144 13.48 13.55 -3.32
C ARG A 144 12.60 14.42 -4.21
N GLU A 145 12.60 14.19 -5.51
CA GLU A 145 11.77 14.89 -6.47
C GLU A 145 10.29 14.67 -6.18
N CYS A 146 9.88 13.42 -5.91
CA CYS A 146 8.52 13.08 -5.48
C CYS A 146 8.08 13.90 -4.25
N LEU A 147 8.90 13.94 -3.20
CA LEU A 147 8.64 14.75 -2.02
C LEU A 147 8.66 16.25 -2.29
N THR A 148 9.44 16.71 -3.26
CA THR A 148 9.58 18.14 -3.58
C THR A 148 8.35 18.66 -4.32
N GLN A 149 7.81 17.85 -5.24
CA GLN A 149 6.69 18.20 -6.13
C GLN A 149 5.31 18.08 -5.47
N CYS A 150 5.14 17.24 -4.44
CA CYS A 150 3.83 17.08 -3.80
C CYS A 150 3.38 18.36 -3.07
N ASP A 151 2.09 18.70 -3.19
CA ASP A 151 1.51 19.87 -2.52
C ASP A 151 1.34 19.61 -1.01
N PRO A 152 1.83 20.49 -0.10
CA PRO A 152 1.55 20.39 1.32
C PRO A 152 0.06 20.27 1.68
N ASP A 153 -0.86 20.95 0.99
CA ASP A 153 -2.29 20.85 1.30
C ASP A 153 -2.90 19.52 0.84
N GLU A 154 -2.36 18.92 -0.23
CA GLU A 154 -2.72 17.55 -0.62
C GLU A 154 -2.26 16.54 0.44
N LEU A 155 -1.05 16.69 0.99
CA LEU A 155 -0.56 15.82 2.08
C LEU A 155 -1.43 15.92 3.33
N VAL A 156 -1.86 17.13 3.71
CA VAL A 156 -2.78 17.33 4.84
C VAL A 156 -4.12 16.64 4.56
N SER A 157 -4.68 16.87 3.37
CA SER A 157 -5.97 16.30 2.97
C SER A 157 -5.90 14.76 2.95
N ALA A 158 -4.84 14.20 2.37
CA ALA A 158 -4.62 12.77 2.27
C ALA A 158 -4.43 12.11 3.65
N GLY A 159 -3.62 12.73 4.52
CA GLY A 159 -3.43 12.23 5.88
C GLY A 159 -4.74 12.22 6.69
N SER A 160 -5.52 13.29 6.64
CA SER A 160 -6.83 13.35 7.30
C SER A 160 -7.81 12.31 6.73
N ARG A 161 -7.87 12.20 5.40
CA ARG A 161 -8.74 11.23 4.72
C ARG A 161 -8.37 9.78 5.06
N ALA A 162 -7.09 9.46 5.16
CA ALA A 162 -6.64 8.13 5.58
C ALA A 162 -7.15 7.77 7.00
N GLN A 163 -7.12 8.72 7.92
CA GLN A 163 -7.65 8.54 9.28
C GLN A 163 -9.17 8.35 9.30
N GLU A 164 -9.91 9.14 8.50
CA GLU A 164 -11.36 8.99 8.34
C GLU A 164 -11.73 7.61 7.78
N ILE A 165 -11.03 7.15 6.73
CA ILE A 165 -11.26 5.83 6.15
C ILE A 165 -10.99 4.74 7.17
N GLY A 166 -9.93 4.85 7.98
CA GLY A 166 -9.68 3.92 9.09
C GLY A 166 -10.87 3.81 10.04
N ALA A 167 -11.51 4.94 10.39
CA ALA A 167 -12.71 4.93 11.22
C ALA A 167 -13.95 4.36 10.50
N GLU A 168 -14.07 4.55 9.18
CA GLU A 168 -15.11 3.92 8.36
C GLU A 168 -14.94 2.40 8.30
N VAL A 169 -13.72 1.91 8.09
CA VAL A 169 -13.37 0.48 8.12
C VAL A 169 -13.71 -0.12 9.50
N ALA A 170 -13.31 0.53 10.59
CA ALA A 170 -13.64 0.08 11.94
C ALA A 170 -15.16 -0.04 12.18
N ARG A 171 -15.96 0.90 11.64
CA ARG A 171 -17.44 0.85 11.72
C ARG A 171 -18.03 -0.32 10.94
N LEU A 172 -17.46 -0.64 9.78
CA LEU A 172 -17.92 -1.76 8.96
C LEU A 172 -17.76 -3.10 9.67
N ARG A 173 -16.82 -3.24 10.62
CA ARG A 173 -16.52 -4.49 11.34
C ARG A 173 -17.75 -5.22 11.88
N SER A 174 -18.80 -4.51 12.28
CA SER A 174 -20.06 -5.10 12.77
C SER A 174 -20.84 -5.89 11.71
N CYS A 175 -20.61 -5.58 10.43
CA CYS A 175 -21.22 -6.21 9.26
C CYS A 175 -20.26 -7.14 8.51
N ILE A 176 -19.02 -7.31 8.99
CA ILE A 176 -17.99 -8.16 8.37
C ILE A 176 -18.03 -9.57 8.98
N ARG A 177 -17.70 -10.59 8.18
CA ARG A 177 -17.58 -11.96 8.70
C ARG A 177 -16.49 -12.05 9.77
N LYS A 178 -16.77 -12.79 10.84
CA LYS A 178 -15.89 -12.87 12.02
C LYS A 178 -14.51 -13.47 11.71
N ASP A 179 -14.43 -14.38 10.75
CA ASP A 179 -13.16 -14.96 10.27
C ASP A 179 -12.27 -13.95 9.54
N ARG A 180 -12.77 -12.74 9.29
CA ARG A 180 -12.06 -11.63 8.63
C ARG A 180 -11.70 -10.48 9.55
N PHE A 181 -11.84 -10.66 10.86
CA PHE A 181 -11.49 -9.62 11.82
C PHE A 181 -10.00 -9.29 11.85
N ASP A 182 -9.12 -10.26 11.58
CA ASP A 182 -7.69 -9.99 11.42
C ASP A 182 -7.40 -9.11 10.21
N ASP A 183 -8.13 -9.31 9.09
CA ASP A 183 -7.99 -8.48 7.90
C ASP A 183 -8.40 -7.02 8.19
N MET A 184 -9.47 -6.83 8.96
CA MET A 184 -9.92 -5.50 9.39
C MET A 184 -8.87 -4.79 10.25
N ASP A 185 -8.24 -5.50 11.18
CA ASP A 185 -7.16 -4.94 12.02
C ASP A 185 -5.94 -4.54 11.17
N GLU A 186 -5.60 -5.33 10.14
CA GLU A 186 -4.56 -4.99 9.16
C GLU A 186 -4.91 -3.71 8.39
N PHE A 187 -6.15 -3.57 7.92
CA PHE A 187 -6.62 -2.37 7.21
C PHE A 187 -6.57 -1.12 8.08
N GLU A 188 -7.00 -1.20 9.34
CA GLU A 188 -6.99 -0.09 10.29
C GLU A 188 -5.56 0.35 10.65
N VAL A 189 -4.65 -0.59 10.85
CA VAL A 189 -3.23 -0.30 11.07
C VAL A 189 -2.60 0.35 9.84
N SER A 190 -2.89 -0.15 8.64
CA SER A 190 -2.42 0.47 7.40
C SER A 190 -2.94 1.90 7.24
N ALA A 191 -4.21 2.14 7.53
CA ALA A 191 -4.80 3.49 7.47
C ALA A 191 -4.07 4.49 8.37
N ARG A 192 -3.80 4.10 9.62
CA ARG A 192 -3.00 4.91 10.55
C ARG A 192 -1.57 5.13 10.06
N GLY A 193 -0.92 4.10 9.52
CA GLY A 193 0.43 4.23 8.98
C GLY A 193 0.51 5.23 7.81
N ILE A 194 -0.51 5.23 6.94
CA ILE A 194 -0.60 6.15 5.80
C ILE A 194 -0.72 7.59 6.29
N HIS A 195 -1.59 7.84 7.26
CA HIS A 195 -1.73 9.12 7.94
C HIS A 195 -0.38 9.63 8.50
N LEU A 196 0.34 8.77 9.23
CA LEU A 196 1.63 9.11 9.84
C LEU A 196 2.73 9.37 8.79
N CYS A 197 2.72 8.65 7.66
CA CYS A 197 3.64 8.91 6.54
C CYS A 197 3.40 10.29 5.92
N GLN A 198 2.13 10.69 5.72
CA GLN A 198 1.82 12.02 5.18
C GLN A 198 2.20 13.14 6.17
N ALA A 199 1.99 12.93 7.47
CA ALA A 199 2.41 13.86 8.52
C ALA A 199 3.94 14.03 8.55
N LEU A 200 4.70 12.94 8.42
CA LEU A 200 6.16 12.99 8.34
C LEU A 200 6.65 13.71 7.09
N ALA A 201 6.01 13.47 5.94
CA ALA A 201 6.37 14.13 4.68
C ALA A 201 6.31 15.67 4.81
N LEU A 202 5.29 16.22 5.48
CA LEU A 202 5.19 17.65 5.76
C LEU A 202 6.39 18.18 6.56
N ILE A 203 6.85 17.41 7.55
CA ILE A 203 8.00 17.80 8.39
C ILE A 203 9.30 17.72 7.57
N ILE A 204 9.48 16.68 6.75
CA ILE A 204 10.64 16.56 5.85
C ILE A 204 10.69 17.74 4.88
N LYS A 205 9.56 18.08 4.24
CA LYS A 205 9.48 19.25 3.34
C LYS A 205 9.90 20.54 4.04
N LYS A 206 9.43 20.76 5.27
CA LYS A 206 9.75 21.96 6.05
C LYS A 206 11.22 22.01 6.51
N ARG A 207 11.72 20.93 7.12
CA ARG A 207 13.04 20.90 7.79
C ARG A 207 14.19 20.59 6.83
N ASP A 208 14.02 19.62 5.93
CA ASP A 208 15.10 19.12 5.06
C ASP A 208 15.09 19.79 3.68
N LEU A 209 13.92 20.08 3.13
CA LEU A 209 13.80 20.70 1.80
C LEU A 209 13.66 22.23 1.85
N GLY A 210 13.50 22.80 3.05
CA GLY A 210 13.33 24.26 3.23
C GLY A 210 12.09 24.83 2.54
N GLN A 211 11.09 23.99 2.24
CA GLN A 211 9.88 24.42 1.55
C GLN A 211 8.88 25.04 2.51
N HIS A 212 8.07 25.98 2.00
CA HIS A 212 6.96 26.52 2.76
C HIS A 212 5.91 25.43 3.01
N VAL A 213 5.58 25.21 4.28
CA VAL A 213 4.54 24.27 4.72
C VAL A 213 3.59 25.05 5.64
N PRO A 214 2.35 25.36 5.19
CA PRO A 214 1.46 26.29 5.88
C PRO A 214 0.98 25.74 7.22
N ARG A 215 0.81 24.42 7.32
CA ARG A 215 0.40 23.71 8.53
C ARG A 215 0.96 22.29 8.56
N LEU A 216 1.19 21.79 9.77
CA LEU A 216 1.51 20.38 10.01
C LEU A 216 0.23 19.63 10.39
N LEU A 217 0.16 18.34 10.04
CA LEU A 217 -0.88 17.43 10.55
C LEU A 217 -0.68 17.12 12.03
N ILE A 218 0.57 16.81 12.39
CA ILE A 218 0.99 16.49 13.74
C ILE A 218 2.34 17.19 13.98
N GLU A 219 2.50 17.82 15.13
CA GLU A 219 3.77 18.41 15.53
C GLU A 219 4.86 17.33 15.74
N PRO A 220 6.16 17.65 15.60
CA PRO A 220 7.22 16.64 15.56
C PRO A 220 7.26 15.68 16.76
N TRP A 221 7.19 16.21 17.99
CA TRP A 221 7.24 15.39 19.20
C TRP A 221 6.03 14.43 19.32
N PRO A 222 4.77 14.91 19.23
CA PRO A 222 3.61 14.03 19.19
C PRO A 222 3.63 13.03 18.04
N LEU A 223 4.20 13.38 16.88
CA LEU A 223 4.32 12.44 15.77
C LEU A 223 5.25 11.28 16.13
N ALA A 224 6.36 11.55 16.81
CA ALA A 224 7.29 10.52 17.25
C ALA A 224 6.62 9.50 18.20
N GLU A 225 5.81 10.00 19.15
CA GLU A 225 5.03 9.15 20.06
C GLU A 225 4.01 8.29 19.31
N GLN A 226 3.28 8.89 18.36
CA GLN A 226 2.29 8.15 17.56
C GLN A 226 2.93 7.10 16.66
N MET A 227 4.13 7.35 16.12
CA MET A 227 4.87 6.35 15.33
C MET A 227 5.31 5.14 16.18
N GLU A 228 5.71 5.35 17.43
CA GLU A 228 6.09 4.27 18.36
C GLU A 228 4.89 3.40 18.76
N LEU A 229 3.76 4.05 19.05
CA LEU A 229 2.49 3.35 19.32
C LEU A 229 2.04 2.57 18.07
N TRP A 230 2.09 3.19 16.90
CA TRP A 230 1.74 2.54 15.65
C TRP A 230 2.66 1.33 15.36
N MET A 231 3.97 1.45 15.56
CA MET A 231 4.91 0.33 15.36
C MET A 231 4.60 -0.84 16.31
N THR A 232 4.16 -0.55 17.54
CA THR A 232 3.75 -1.57 18.50
C THR A 232 2.53 -2.34 17.99
N ASP A 233 1.50 -1.63 17.53
CA ASP A 233 0.28 -2.23 16.97
C ASP A 233 0.56 -2.98 15.67
N TYR A 234 1.34 -2.38 14.77
CA TYR A 234 1.74 -2.98 13.50
C TYR A 234 2.48 -4.31 13.74
N ALA A 235 3.44 -4.32 14.66
CA ALA A 235 4.17 -5.54 15.00
C ALA A 235 3.26 -6.62 15.62
N ALA A 236 2.24 -6.23 16.39
CA ALA A 236 1.27 -7.16 16.95
C ALA A 236 0.41 -7.81 15.85
N VAL A 237 -0.06 -7.02 14.88
CA VAL A 237 -0.84 -7.52 13.74
C VAL A 237 0.04 -8.37 12.80
N TRP A 238 1.25 -7.90 12.47
CA TRP A 238 2.23 -8.64 11.68
C TRP A 238 2.43 -10.08 12.17
N ARG A 239 2.67 -10.23 13.48
CA ARG A 239 2.99 -11.51 14.12
C ARG A 239 1.84 -12.52 14.12
N ARG A 240 0.62 -12.11 13.78
CA ARG A 240 -0.52 -13.04 13.64
C ARG A 240 -0.35 -13.95 12.43
N ARG A 241 0.26 -13.45 11.35
CA ARG A 241 0.42 -14.18 10.07
C ARG A 241 1.88 -14.39 9.65
N ASN A 242 2.81 -13.63 10.21
CA ASN A 242 4.20 -13.59 9.77
C ASN A 242 5.17 -13.91 10.91
N LYS A 243 6.32 -14.48 10.54
CA LYS A 243 7.49 -14.59 11.43
C LYS A 243 8.20 -13.24 11.53
N GLU A 244 9.10 -13.11 12.51
CA GLU A 244 9.81 -11.85 12.77
C GLU A 244 10.56 -11.31 11.53
N SER A 245 11.16 -12.17 10.70
CA SER A 245 11.68 -11.87 9.34
C SER A 245 12.27 -10.44 9.20
N GLU A 246 11.73 -9.63 8.28
CA GLU A 246 12.15 -8.26 7.96
C GLU A 246 11.56 -7.19 8.89
N LEU A 247 10.75 -7.56 9.90
CA LEU A 247 10.10 -6.62 10.82
C LEU A 247 11.12 -5.74 11.55
N TYR A 248 12.33 -6.24 11.81
CA TYR A 248 13.39 -5.45 12.41
C TYR A 248 13.80 -4.25 11.54
N ARG A 249 13.79 -4.38 10.20
CA ARG A 249 14.11 -3.24 9.32
C ARG A 249 13.07 -2.15 9.39
N ILE A 250 11.80 -2.53 9.52
CA ILE A 250 10.70 -1.57 9.72
C ILE A 250 10.90 -0.85 11.05
N ARG A 251 11.23 -1.58 12.13
CA ARG A 251 11.58 -0.97 13.43
C ARG A 251 12.74 0.00 13.32
N ASP A 252 13.82 -0.36 12.62
CA ASP A 252 14.99 0.52 12.46
C ASP A 252 14.63 1.83 11.74
N VAL A 253 13.75 1.76 10.73
CA VAL A 253 13.21 2.94 10.05
C VAL A 253 12.42 3.80 11.04
N ILE A 254 11.52 3.22 11.82
CA ILE A 254 10.75 3.95 12.84
C ILE A 254 11.65 4.57 13.91
N THR A 255 12.64 3.84 14.42
CA THR A 255 13.63 4.38 15.37
C THR A 255 14.37 5.58 14.79
N THR A 256 14.77 5.52 13.52
CA THR A 256 15.43 6.64 12.83
C THR A 256 14.49 7.85 12.73
N ILE A 257 13.24 7.63 12.35
CA ILE A 257 12.23 8.69 12.27
C ILE A 257 12.03 9.35 13.64
N CYS A 258 11.84 8.56 14.69
CA CYS A 258 11.57 9.07 16.04
C CYS A 258 12.75 9.84 16.61
N ALA A 259 14.00 9.44 16.32
CA ALA A 259 15.19 10.20 16.69
C ALA A 259 15.23 11.56 15.97
N TYR A 260 14.95 11.58 14.66
CA TYR A 260 14.90 12.80 13.85
C TYR A 260 13.80 13.77 14.29
N LEU A 261 12.62 13.27 14.67
CA LEU A 261 11.51 14.10 15.10
C LEU A 261 11.77 14.78 16.46
N ARG A 262 12.63 14.19 17.29
CA ARG A 262 13.00 14.68 18.63
C ARG A 262 14.27 15.54 18.65
N SER A 263 15.01 15.63 17.53
CA SER A 263 16.06 16.63 17.32
C SER A 263 15.47 17.98 16.94
#